data_AF-A0A0F3NSP0-F1
#
_entry.id   AF-A0A0F3NSP0-F1
#
_cell.length_a   1.000
_cell.length_b   1.000
_cell.length_c   1.000
_cell.angle_alpha   90.00
_cell.angle_beta   90.00
_cell.angle_gamma   90.00
#
_symmetry.space_group_name_H-M   'P 1'
#
loop_
_entity.id
_entity.type
_entity.pdbx_description
1 polymer ?
#
loop_
_entity_poly.entity_id
_entity_poly.type
_entity_poly.pdbx_seq_one_letter_code
_entity_poly.pdbx_strand_id
1 'polypeptide(L)'
;MSMELATANSLPTGFLWYNDKHGHEPNNSTSKLINLAHDHRIEELKEQFNRAQRIALDNPTLENVITAQRLQKQIMEKAHKFATMWQLATLLDYQLINAHEPS
;
A
#
# COMPACT_ATOMS: atom_id res chain seq x y z
N MET A 1 22.01 28.41 24.66
CA MET A 1 21.14 27.22 24.59
C MET A 1 20.02 27.57 23.63
N SER A 2 20.26 27.34 22.33
CA SER A 2 19.33 27.72 21.26
C SER A 2 18.92 26.43 20.57
N MET A 3 17.65 26.06 20.72
CA MET A 3 17.07 24.94 19.99
C MET A 3 16.79 25.41 18.57
N GLU A 4 17.52 24.89 17.59
CA GLU A 4 17.14 25.03 16.19
C GLU A 4 15.93 24.12 15.93
N LEU A 5 14.80 24.76 15.66
CA LEU A 5 13.57 24.13 15.19
C LEU A 5 13.79 23.65 13.76
N ALA A 6 14.35 22.45 13.61
CA ALA A 6 14.31 21.73 12.35
C ALA A 6 12.85 21.33 12.10
N THR A 7 12.12 22.17 11.37
CA THR A 7 10.87 21.81 10.70
C THR A 7 11.22 20.81 9.60
N ALA A 8 11.54 19.57 9.99
CA ALA A 8 11.56 18.46 9.08
C ALA A 8 10.12 18.24 8.64
N ASN A 9 9.85 18.54 7.37
CA ASN A 9 8.59 18.28 6.69
C ASN A 9 8.31 16.77 6.71
N SER A 10 7.82 16.24 7.84
CA SER A 10 7.38 14.86 7.99
C SER A 10 5.99 14.73 7.37
N LEU A 11 5.90 14.87 6.05
CA LEU A 11 4.82 14.24 5.32
C LEU A 11 4.99 12.73 5.55
N PRO A 12 4.00 12.02 6.10
CA PRO A 12 4.12 10.59 6.28
C PRO A 12 4.34 9.98 4.89
N THR A 13 5.45 9.27 4.74
CA THR A 13 5.85 8.46 3.58
C THR A 13 4.89 7.26 3.41
N GLY A 14 3.57 7.48 3.52
CA GLY A 14 2.52 6.46 3.51
C GLY A 14 1.76 6.37 2.19
N PHE A 15 2.03 7.26 1.23
CA PHE A 15 1.31 7.35 -0.05
C PHE A 15 2.15 6.97 -1.27
N LEU A 16 3.40 6.53 -1.10
CA LEU A 16 4.32 6.28 -2.22
C LEU A 16 4.08 4.96 -2.97
N TRP A 17 3.34 4.01 -2.40
CA TRP A 17 3.00 2.76 -3.09
C TRP A 17 1.95 2.92 -4.21
N TYR A 18 1.28 4.09 -4.28
CA TYR A 18 0.29 4.38 -5.33
C TYR A 18 0.93 4.67 -6.69
N ASN A 19 2.22 5.07 -6.72
CA ASN A 19 2.90 5.53 -7.94
C ASN A 19 4.08 4.65 -8.37
N ASP A 20 4.35 3.54 -7.69
CA ASP A 20 5.51 2.73 -8.01
C ASP A 20 5.29 1.92 -9.29
N LYS A 21 5.88 2.39 -10.40
CA LYS A 21 5.94 1.68 -11.67
C LYS A 21 7.31 1.01 -11.77
N HIS A 22 7.35 -0.21 -11.25
CA HIS A 22 8.29 -1.30 -11.55
C HIS A 22 9.77 -1.08 -11.22
N GLY A 23 10.37 -2.06 -10.53
CA GLY A 23 11.82 -2.10 -10.41
C GLY A 23 12.45 -3.29 -9.68
N HIS A 24 12.04 -4.54 -9.92
CA HIS A 24 12.99 -5.66 -9.96
C HIS A 24 12.36 -6.95 -10.50
N GLU A 25 12.95 -7.51 -11.55
CA GLU A 25 12.61 -8.84 -12.06
C GLU A 25 13.42 -9.92 -11.33
N PRO A 26 12.79 -10.91 -10.66
CA PRO A 26 13.43 -12.18 -10.33
C PRO A 26 13.20 -13.18 -11.47
N ASN A 27 14.29 -13.72 -12.01
CA ASN A 27 14.25 -14.72 -13.07
C ASN A 27 13.82 -16.09 -12.51
N ASN A 28 12.50 -16.33 -12.45
CA ASN A 28 11.92 -17.67 -12.32
C ASN A 28 10.52 -17.64 -12.95
N SER A 29 10.30 -18.37 -14.05
CA SER A 29 9.06 -18.27 -14.86
C SER A 29 7.77 -18.49 -14.06
N THR A 30 7.83 -19.29 -12.99
CA THR A 30 6.71 -19.49 -12.05
C THR A 30 6.47 -18.24 -11.17
N SER A 31 7.54 -17.57 -10.73
CA SER A 31 7.43 -16.34 -9.94
C SER A 31 6.85 -15.17 -10.75
N LYS A 32 7.16 -15.09 -12.06
CA LYS A 32 6.58 -14.08 -12.96
C LYS A 32 5.07 -14.24 -13.12
N LEU A 33 4.59 -15.46 -13.32
CA LEU A 33 3.16 -15.76 -13.44
C LEU A 33 2.40 -15.48 -12.13
N ILE A 34 3.00 -15.83 -10.99
CA ILE A 34 2.42 -15.57 -9.66
C ILE A 34 2.38 -14.05 -9.40
N ASN A 35 3.45 -13.31 -9.69
CA ASN A 35 3.49 -11.86 -9.52
C ASN A 35 2.47 -11.15 -10.42
N LEU A 36 2.39 -11.50 -11.71
CA LEU A 36 1.37 -10.99 -12.62
C LEU A 36 -0.06 -11.22 -12.13
N ALA A 37 -0.34 -12.42 -11.60
CA ALA A 37 -1.66 -12.74 -11.05
C ALA A 37 -1.97 -11.97 -9.75
N HIS A 38 -0.96 -11.71 -8.91
CA HIS A 38 -1.11 -10.91 -7.69
C HIS A 38 -1.35 -9.43 -8.02
N ASP A 39 -0.58 -8.88 -8.96
CA ASP A 39 -0.72 -7.50 -9.41
C ASP A 39 -2.10 -7.26 -10.05
N HIS A 40 -2.55 -8.19 -10.90
CA HIS A 40 -3.89 -8.15 -11.49
C HIS A 40 -4.99 -8.14 -10.41
N ARG A 41 -4.85 -8.96 -9.37
CA ARG A 41 -5.85 -9.06 -8.30
C ARG A 41 -5.88 -7.82 -7.40
N ILE A 42 -4.76 -7.13 -7.22
CA ILE A 42 -4.71 -5.85 -6.49
C ILE A 42 -5.39 -4.75 -7.30
N GLU A 43 -5.11 -4.68 -8.60
CA GLU A 43 -5.72 -3.68 -9.48
C GLU A 43 -7.22 -3.91 -9.64
N GLU A 44 -7.65 -5.16 -9.80
CA GLU A 44 -9.06 -5.55 -9.82
C GLU A 44 -9.80 -5.13 -8.55
N LEU A 45 -9.18 -5.32 -7.36
CA LEU A 45 -9.79 -4.92 -6.09
C LEU A 45 -9.98 -3.39 -6.00
N LYS A 46 -8.99 -2.61 -6.48
CA LYS A 46 -9.11 -1.15 -6.56
C LYS A 46 -10.21 -0.73 -7.53
N GLU A 47 -10.29 -1.36 -8.69
CA GLU A 47 -11.31 -1.03 -9.69
C GLU A 47 -12.72 -1.36 -9.19
N GLN A 48 -12.91 -2.53 -8.56
CA GLN A 48 -14.17 -2.93 -7.93
C GLN A 48 -14.58 -1.93 -6.85
N PHE A 49 -13.65 -1.49 -6.01
CA PHE A 49 -13.91 -0.49 -4.99
C PHE A 49 -14.33 0.85 -5.60
N ASN A 50 -13.57 1.37 -6.58
CA ASN A 50 -13.89 2.62 -7.27
C ASN A 50 -15.28 2.56 -7.93
N ARG A 51 -15.63 1.43 -8.55
CA ARG A 51 -16.96 1.22 -9.13
C ARG A 51 -18.05 1.21 -8.05
N ALA A 52 -17.85 0.46 -6.97
CA ALA A 52 -18.81 0.39 -5.86
C ALA A 52 -19.01 1.75 -5.18
N GLN A 53 -17.94 2.54 -5.03
CA GLN A 53 -18.03 3.91 -4.52
C GLN A 53 -18.86 4.81 -5.43
N ARG A 54 -18.61 4.81 -6.75
CA ARG A 54 -19.41 5.59 -7.69
C ARG A 54 -20.89 5.22 -7.60
N ILE A 55 -21.20 3.93 -7.63
CA ILE A 55 -22.58 3.44 -7.52
C ILE A 55 -23.23 3.87 -6.20
N ALA A 56 -22.51 3.78 -5.07
CA ALA A 56 -23.03 4.19 -3.78
C ALA A 56 -23.21 5.72 -3.65
N LEU A 57 -22.38 6.52 -4.33
CA LEU A 57 -22.50 7.98 -4.37
C LEU A 57 -23.64 8.43 -5.30
N ASP A 58 -23.79 7.78 -6.45
CA ASP A 58 -24.82 8.08 -7.44
C ASP A 58 -26.20 7.57 -6.99
N ASN A 59 -26.26 6.42 -6.31
CA ASN A 59 -27.46 5.81 -5.76
C ASN A 59 -27.22 5.25 -4.35
N PRO A 60 -27.47 6.05 -3.29
CA PRO A 60 -27.10 5.71 -1.91
C PRO A 60 -28.10 4.75 -1.25
N THR A 61 -28.27 3.56 -1.83
CA THR A 61 -28.98 2.46 -1.16
C THR A 61 -28.10 1.82 -0.09
N LEU A 62 -28.73 1.26 0.94
CA LEU A 62 -28.02 0.51 1.98
C LEU A 62 -27.15 -0.61 1.40
N GLU A 63 -27.63 -1.29 0.37
CA GLU A 63 -26.91 -2.37 -0.31
C GLU A 63 -25.64 -1.87 -1.01
N ASN A 64 -25.73 -0.76 -1.73
CA ASN A 64 -24.59 -0.18 -2.44
C ASN A 64 -23.52 0.30 -1.45
N VAL A 65 -23.94 0.93 -0.36
CA VAL A 65 -23.04 1.38 0.72
C VAL A 65 -22.36 0.20 1.40
N ILE A 66 -23.09 -0.87 1.73
CA ILE A 66 -22.51 -2.10 2.31
C ILE A 66 -21.49 -2.72 1.35
N THR A 67 -21.76 -2.71 0.05
CA THR A 67 -20.85 -3.27 -0.96
C THR A 67 -19.54 -2.49 -1.02
N ALA A 68 -19.61 -1.16 -1.09
CA ALA A 68 -18.43 -0.30 -1.04
C ALA A 68 -17.66 -0.45 0.29
N GLN A 69 -18.37 -0.52 1.42
CA GLN A 69 -17.78 -0.72 2.74
C GLN A 69 -17.02 -2.06 2.85
N ARG A 70 -17.58 -3.15 2.31
CA ARG A 70 -16.93 -4.47 2.33
C ARG A 70 -15.63 -4.46 1.54
N LEU A 71 -15.60 -3.82 0.38
CA LEU A 71 -14.40 -3.69 -0.45
C LEU A 71 -13.35 -2.81 0.25
N GLN A 72 -13.77 -1.70 0.86
CA GLN A 72 -12.88 -0.85 1.68
C GLN A 72 -12.24 -1.64 2.83
N LYS A 73 -13.01 -2.48 3.52
CA LYS A 73 -12.49 -3.33 4.60
C LYS A 73 -11.39 -4.26 4.11
N GLN A 74 -11.55 -4.89 2.95
CA GLN A 74 -10.53 -5.78 2.39
C GLN A 74 -9.24 -5.03 2.03
N ILE A 75 -9.35 -3.83 1.46
CA ILE A 75 -8.20 -2.97 1.15
C ILE A 75 -7.47 -2.61 2.44
N MET A 76 -8.21 -2.19 3.47
CA MET A 76 -7.63 -1.80 4.77
C MET A 76 -6.95 -2.97 5.48
N GLU A 77 -7.52 -4.17 5.45
CA GLU A 77 -6.92 -5.38 6.03
C GLU A 77 -5.59 -5.74 5.33
N LYS A 78 -5.53 -5.63 4.00
CA LYS A 78 -4.30 -5.86 3.24
C LYS A 78 -3.22 -4.82 3.57
N ALA A 79 -3.60 -3.54 3.61
CA ALA A 79 -2.70 -2.45 3.99
C ALA A 79 -2.16 -2.64 5.42
N HIS A 80 -3.03 -3.07 6.35
CA HIS A 80 -2.61 -3.35 7.72
C HIS A 80 -1.59 -4.50 7.79
N LYS A 81 -1.83 -5.62 7.10
CA LYS A 81 -0.86 -6.72 7.03
C LYS A 81 0.49 -6.26 6.48
N PHE A 82 0.48 -5.44 5.43
CA PHE A 82 1.69 -4.85 4.88
C PHE A 82 2.41 -3.98 5.90
N ALA A 83 1.71 -3.07 6.58
CA ALA A 83 2.30 -2.21 7.61
C ALA A 83 2.94 -3.02 8.75
N THR A 84 2.28 -4.10 9.19
CA THR A 84 2.85 -5.00 10.22
C THR A 84 4.11 -5.69 9.72
N MET A 85 4.11 -6.24 8.50
CA MET A 85 5.31 -6.86 7.92
C MET A 85 6.44 -5.85 7.73
N TRP A 86 6.11 -4.63 7.28
CA TRP A 86 7.06 -3.53 7.18
C TRP A 86 7.69 -3.21 8.53
N GLN A 87 6.87 -3.02 9.57
CA GLN A 87 7.36 -2.74 10.93
C GLN A 87 8.29 -3.85 11.44
N LEU A 88 7.91 -5.12 11.24
CA LEU A 88 8.74 -6.26 11.60
C LEU A 88 10.06 -6.27 10.83
N ALA A 89 10.04 -5.99 9.52
CA ALA A 89 11.25 -5.87 8.72
C ALA A 89 12.16 -4.77 9.28
N THR A 90 11.63 -3.58 9.56
CA THR A 90 12.44 -2.47 10.12
C THR A 90 13.06 -2.78 11.50
N LEU A 91 12.43 -3.64 12.30
CA LEU A 91 12.99 -4.09 13.58
C LEU A 91 14.11 -5.11 13.39
N LEU A 92 14.00 -6.00 12.40
CA LEU A 92 15.04 -6.98 12.07
C LEU A 92 16.23 -6.33 11.35
N ASP A 93 15.98 -5.27 10.58
CA ASP A 93 16.93 -4.64 9.65
C ASP A 93 17.67 -3.42 10.25
N TYR A 94 17.69 -3.25 11.58
CA TYR A 94 18.35 -2.11 12.26
C TYR A 94 19.84 -1.96 11.90
N GLN A 95 20.50 -3.02 11.41
CA GLN A 95 21.89 -3.02 10.95
C GLN A 95 22.07 -2.91 9.41
N LEU A 96 21.02 -3.12 8.64
CA LEU A 96 21.05 -3.19 7.16
C LEU A 96 20.53 -1.90 6.52
N ILE A 97 19.58 -1.21 7.15
CA ILE A 97 19.07 0.10 6.70
C ILE A 97 20.13 1.20 6.82
N ASN A 98 20.96 1.17 7.87
CA ASN A 98 22.00 2.19 8.10
C ASN A 98 23.31 1.93 7.30
N ALA A 99 23.42 0.81 6.59
CA ALA A 99 24.59 0.52 5.75
C ALA A 99 24.56 1.24 4.38
N HIS A 100 23.45 1.92 4.05
CA HIS A 100 23.25 2.57 2.76
C HIS A 100 22.81 4.04 2.84
N GLU A 101 22.99 4.71 4.00
CA GLU A 101 22.96 6.17 4.02
C GLU A 101 24.28 6.71 3.44
N PRO A 102 24.29 7.43 2.30
CA PRO A 102 25.47 8.16 1.88
C PRO A 102 25.72 9.31 2.86
N SER A 103 26.97 9.42 3.33
CA SER A 103 27.47 10.51 4.17
C SER A 103 27.36 11.88 3.52
#